data_AF-A0A8H2PMB1-F1
#
_entry.id   AF-A0A8H2PMB1-F1
#
_cell.length_a   1.000
_cell.length_b   1.000
_cell.length_c   1.000
_cell.angle_alpha   90.00
_cell.angle_beta   90.00
_cell.angle_gamma   90.00
#
_symmetry.space_group_name_H-M   'P 1'
#
loop_
_entity.id
_entity.type
_entity.pdbx_description
1 polymer ?
#
loop_
_entity_poly.entity_id
_entity_poly.type
_entity_poly.pdbx_seq_one_letter_code
_entity_poly.pdbx_strand_id
1 'polypeptide(L)'
;MLVKIVCFLLFLLLTTSVSAMPRIDVKHQRNINGFAEIQVSNATTENLICHVAIDGYKILFRLQGMGYSKWYTATDKRFNHTNFSVWCDYLKLHPKYQPKN
;
A
#
# COMPACT_ATOMS: atom_id res chain seq x y z
N MET A 1 1.94 40.36 26.84
CA MET A 1 0.91 39.40 26.39
C MET A 1 0.87 39.25 24.87
N LEU A 2 0.86 40.36 24.11
CA LEU A 2 0.75 40.35 22.64
C LEU A 2 1.80 39.46 21.93
N VAL A 3 3.08 39.56 22.30
CA VAL A 3 4.17 38.76 21.71
C VAL A 3 3.93 37.25 21.87
N LYS A 4 3.44 36.82 23.04
CA LYS A 4 3.13 35.40 23.29
C LYS A 4 1.99 34.90 22.39
N ILE A 5 0.99 35.74 22.14
CA ILE A 5 -0.15 35.44 21.26
C ILE A 5 0.32 35.36 19.80
N VAL A 6 1.14 36.32 19.36
CA VAL A 6 1.71 36.34 18.01
C VAL A 6 2.59 35.10 17.78
N CYS A 7 3.46 34.75 18.74
CA CYS A 7 4.27 33.53 18.64
C CYS A 7 3.41 32.26 18.61
N PHE A 8 2.34 32.19 19.40
CA PHE A 8 1.42 31.05 19.40
C PHE A 8 0.69 30.87 18.05
N LEU A 9 0.21 31.98 17.46
CA LEU A 9 -0.42 31.96 16.14
C LEU A 9 0.57 31.57 15.03
N LEU A 10 1.83 32.03 15.12
CA LEU A 10 2.87 31.64 14.18
C LEU A 10 3.17 30.13 14.25
N PHE A 11 3.17 29.56 15.46
CA PHE A 11 3.43 28.13 15.69
C PHE A 11 2.31 27.23 15.13
N LEU A 12 1.05 27.68 15.19
CA LEU A 12 -0.09 26.98 14.60
C LEU A 12 0.00 26.87 13.06
N LEU A 13 0.65 27.82 12.39
CA LEU A 13 0.83 27.80 10.94
C LEU A 13 1.89 26.79 10.48
N LEU A 14 2.72 26.26 11.38
CA LEU A 14 3.77 25.29 11.08
C LEU A 14 3.30 23.83 11.11
N THR A 15 2.01 23.56 11.28
CA THR A 15 1.50 22.17 11.29
C THR A 15 1.53 21.58 9.88
N THR A 16 2.33 20.54 9.68
CA THR A 16 2.35 19.77 8.43
C THR A 16 1.34 18.62 8.49
N SER A 17 0.58 18.41 7.41
CA SER A 17 -0.22 17.21 7.21
C SER A 17 0.67 16.02 6.82
N VAL A 18 0.74 15.02 7.69
CA VAL A 18 1.43 13.75 7.41
C VAL A 18 0.41 12.74 6.89
N SER A 19 0.64 12.21 5.69
CA SER A 19 -0.15 11.08 5.18
C SER A 19 0.51 9.78 5.63
N ALA A 20 -0.23 8.96 6.37
CA ALA A 20 0.22 7.64 6.78
C ALA A 20 0.10 6.63 5.63
N MET A 21 0.88 5.55 5.69
CA MET A 21 0.72 4.42 4.77
C MET A 21 -0.70 3.85 4.90
N PRO A 22 -1.37 3.48 3.78
CA PRO A 22 -2.71 2.89 3.84
C PRO A 22 -2.69 1.56 4.61
N ARG A 23 -3.76 1.28 5.34
CA ARG A 23 -3.92 0.02 6.06
C ARG A 23 -4.20 -1.11 5.08
N ILE A 24 -3.23 -2.01 4.94
CA ILE A 24 -3.33 -3.23 4.15
C ILE A 24 -3.05 -4.44 5.03
N ASP A 25 -3.65 -5.58 4.69
CA ASP A 25 -3.31 -6.87 5.29
C ASP A 25 -2.83 -7.82 4.20
N VAL A 26 -1.80 -8.61 4.50
CA VAL A 26 -1.23 -9.58 3.57
C VAL A 26 -1.44 -10.98 4.11
N LYS A 27 -2.22 -11.78 3.40
CA LYS A 27 -2.37 -13.21 3.68
C LYS A 27 -1.30 -13.98 2.94
N HIS A 28 -0.68 -14.94 3.63
CA HIS A 28 0.34 -15.81 3.08
C HIS A 28 -0.10 -17.26 3.18
N GLN A 29 0.09 -18.04 2.13
CA GLN A 29 -0.14 -19.48 2.15
C GLN A 29 0.74 -20.22 1.14
N ARG A 30 0.63 -21.56 1.10
CA ARG A 30 1.07 -22.37 -0.03
C ARG A 30 -0.14 -22.92 -0.75
N ASN A 31 -0.13 -22.86 -2.08
CA ASN A 31 -1.18 -23.48 -2.88
C ASN A 31 -1.06 -25.00 -2.93
N ILE A 32 -2.01 -25.65 -3.60
CA ILE A 32 -2.05 -27.12 -3.77
C ILE A 32 -0.79 -27.70 -4.43
N ASN A 33 -0.08 -26.91 -5.22
CA ASN A 33 1.13 -27.33 -5.93
C ASN A 33 2.39 -27.08 -5.07
N GLY A 34 2.22 -26.50 -3.88
CA GLY A 34 3.29 -26.17 -2.95
C GLY A 34 4.03 -24.88 -3.27
N PHE A 35 3.53 -24.01 -4.14
CA PHE A 35 4.14 -22.68 -4.34
C PHE A 35 3.65 -21.71 -3.27
N ALA A 36 4.55 -20.86 -2.77
CA ALA A 36 4.15 -19.78 -1.88
C ALA A 36 3.32 -18.75 -2.66
N GLU A 37 2.25 -18.25 -2.04
CA GLU A 37 1.40 -17.22 -2.64
C GLU A 37 0.87 -16.26 -1.60
N ILE A 38 0.55 -15.05 -2.05
CA ILE A 38 0.02 -13.99 -1.21
C ILE A 38 -1.24 -13.36 -1.79
N GLN A 39 -2.09 -12.85 -0.91
CA GLN A 39 -3.22 -12.00 -1.26
C GLN A 39 -3.18 -10.74 -0.40
N VAL A 40 -3.35 -9.59 -1.03
CA VAL A 40 -3.35 -8.29 -0.38
C VAL A 40 -4.79 -7.82 -0.25
N SER A 41 -5.22 -7.46 0.96
CA SER A 41 -6.50 -6.83 1.21
C SER A 41 -6.34 -5.38 1.62
N ASN A 42 -7.27 -4.55 1.16
CA ASN A 42 -7.34 -3.14 1.51
C ASN A 42 -8.38 -2.94 2.61
N ALA A 43 -7.94 -2.50 3.79
CA ALA A 43 -8.83 -2.21 4.91
C ALA A 43 -9.33 -0.75 4.91
N THR A 44 -8.99 0.03 3.89
CA THR A 44 -9.45 1.41 3.69
C THR A 44 -10.56 1.47 2.65
N THR A 45 -11.38 2.51 2.69
CA THR A 45 -12.42 2.78 1.68
C THR A 45 -11.87 3.38 0.39
N GLU A 46 -10.60 3.80 0.40
CA GLU A 46 -9.94 4.46 -0.72
C GLU A 46 -9.32 3.44 -1.68
N ASN A 47 -9.32 3.75 -2.97
CA ASN A 47 -8.61 2.92 -3.95
C ASN A 47 -7.10 3.12 -3.79
N LEU A 48 -6.36 2.01 -3.83
CA LEU A 48 -4.91 2.00 -3.69
C LEU A 48 -4.23 1.62 -5.00
N ILE A 49 -3.01 2.11 -5.17
CA ILE A 49 -2.05 1.57 -6.12
C ILE A 49 -1.06 0.71 -5.35
N CYS A 50 -0.93 -0.55 -5.74
CA CYS A 50 -0.13 -1.54 -5.02
C CYS A 50 0.92 -2.17 -5.92
N HIS A 51 1.97 -2.62 -5.27
CA HIS A 51 3.02 -3.42 -5.86
C HIS A 51 3.24 -4.68 -5.04
N VAL A 52 3.44 -5.78 -5.76
CA VAL A 52 3.97 -7.02 -5.21
C VAL A 52 5.27 -7.31 -5.91
N ALA A 53 6.34 -7.49 -5.15
CA ALA A 53 7.61 -7.95 -5.68
C ALA A 53 7.95 -9.34 -5.17
N ILE A 54 8.36 -10.20 -6.09
CA ILE A 54 8.90 -11.53 -5.83
C ILE A 54 9.84 -11.91 -6.98
N ASP A 55 10.94 -12.58 -6.65
CA ASP A 55 11.86 -13.14 -7.65
C ASP A 55 12.43 -12.08 -8.63
N GLY A 56 12.68 -10.87 -8.12
CA GLY A 56 13.14 -9.74 -8.95
C GLY A 56 12.07 -9.11 -9.84
N TYR A 57 10.87 -9.69 -9.94
CA TYR A 57 9.74 -9.11 -10.66
C TYR A 57 8.92 -8.19 -9.76
N LYS A 58 8.42 -7.09 -10.33
CA LYS A 58 7.54 -6.13 -9.66
C LYS A 58 6.23 -6.01 -10.43
N ILE A 59 5.14 -6.42 -9.81
CA ILE A 59 3.80 -6.41 -10.40
C ILE A 59 3.02 -5.22 -9.83
N LEU A 60 2.59 -4.30 -10.69
CA LEU A 60 1.73 -3.17 -10.32
C LEU A 60 0.26 -3.54 -10.55
N PHE A 61 -0.60 -3.17 -9.60
CA PHE A 61 -2.05 -3.35 -9.72
C PHE A 61 -2.82 -2.32 -8.91
N ARG A 62 -4.05 -2.02 -9.33
CA ARG A 62 -5.00 -1.23 -8.54
C ARG A 62 -5.74 -2.14 -7.58
N LEU A 63 -5.92 -1.71 -6.35
CA LEU A 63 -6.67 -2.42 -5.33
C LEU A 63 -7.85 -1.56 -4.89
N GLN A 64 -9.06 -2.11 -5.05
CA GLN A 64 -10.27 -1.38 -4.70
C GLN A 64 -10.38 -1.17 -3.18
N GLY A 65 -11.07 -0.10 -2.77
CA GLY A 65 -11.47 0.12 -1.39
C GLY A 65 -12.21 -1.09 -0.82
N MET A 66 -11.85 -1.53 0.39
CA MET A 66 -12.43 -2.71 1.06
C MET A 66 -12.34 -4.00 0.21
N GLY A 67 -11.40 -4.06 -0.72
CA GLY A 67 -11.25 -5.14 -1.70
C GLY A 67 -10.06 -6.07 -1.46
N TYR A 68 -9.97 -7.10 -2.30
CA TYR A 68 -8.90 -8.09 -2.29
C TYR A 68 -8.20 -8.15 -3.64
N SER A 69 -6.90 -8.38 -3.64
CA SER A 69 -6.16 -8.71 -4.85
C SER A 69 -6.45 -10.14 -5.30
N LYS A 70 -6.08 -10.46 -6.54
CA LYS A 70 -5.83 -11.85 -6.92
C LYS A 70 -4.68 -12.43 -6.09
N TRP A 71 -4.58 -13.75 -6.06
CA TRP A 71 -3.40 -14.41 -5.52
C TRP A 71 -2.18 -14.17 -6.40
N TYR A 72 -1.07 -13.78 -5.80
CA TYR A 72 0.23 -13.67 -6.45
C TYR A 72 1.10 -14.83 -6.00
N THR A 73 1.38 -15.74 -6.92
CA THR A 73 2.13 -16.97 -6.67
C THR A 73 3.60 -16.78 -7.04
N ALA A 74 4.49 -17.37 -6.25
CA ALA A 74 5.91 -17.44 -6.56
C ALA A 74 6.19 -18.29 -7.80
N THR A 75 7.29 -17.99 -8.49
CA THR A 75 7.79 -18.72 -9.66
C THR A 75 8.40 -20.07 -9.29
N ASP A 76 8.96 -20.19 -8.07
CA ASP A 76 9.63 -21.40 -7.57
C ASP A 76 9.12 -21.77 -6.16
N LYS A 77 9.10 -23.08 -5.85
CA LYS A 77 8.66 -23.65 -4.56
C LYS A 77 9.63 -23.37 -3.41
N ARG A 78 10.88 -23.00 -3.72
CA ARG A 78 11.92 -22.62 -2.76
C ARG A 78 11.60 -21.29 -2.08
N PHE A 79 10.85 -20.41 -2.74
CA PHE A 79 10.38 -19.17 -2.11
C PHE A 79 9.37 -19.44 -1.00
N ASN A 80 9.32 -18.52 -0.05
CA ASN A 80 8.42 -18.53 1.09
C ASN A 80 7.82 -17.12 1.32
N HIS A 81 7.05 -16.98 2.41
CA HIS A 81 6.33 -15.74 2.73
C HIS A 81 7.24 -14.51 2.90
N THR A 82 8.49 -14.67 3.33
CA THR A 82 9.44 -13.55 3.54
C THR A 82 10.06 -13.04 2.25
N ASN A 83 9.96 -13.81 1.16
CA ASN A 83 10.48 -13.40 -0.15
C ASN A 83 9.56 -12.43 -0.88
N PHE A 84 8.33 -12.25 -0.41
CA PHE A 84 7.40 -11.27 -0.95
C PHE A 84 7.63 -9.91 -0.31
N SER A 85 7.68 -8.88 -1.14
CA SER A 85 7.60 -7.49 -0.69
C SER A 85 6.33 -6.85 -1.24
N VAL A 86 5.53 -6.26 -0.35
CA VAL A 86 4.26 -5.62 -0.71
C VAL A 86 4.27 -4.19 -0.22
N TRP A 87 3.87 -3.26 -1.08
CA TRP A 87 3.65 -1.88 -0.69
C TRP A 87 2.49 -1.29 -1.49
N CYS A 88 1.72 -0.45 -0.82
CA CYS A 88 0.58 0.22 -1.39
C CYS A 88 0.61 1.69 -1.01
N ASP A 89 0.05 2.52 -1.88
CA ASP A 89 -0.15 3.94 -1.63
C ASP A 89 -1.53 4.36 -2.15
N TYR A 90 -2.02 5.51 -1.71
CA TYR A 90 -3.31 6.03 -2.14
C TYR A 90 -3.27 6.39 -3.63
N LEU A 91 -4.21 5.85 -4.42
CA LEU A 91 -4.26 6.10 -5.87
C LEU A 91 -4.35 7.59 -6.23
N LYS A 92 -5.01 8.39 -5.37
CA LYS A 92 -5.15 9.85 -5.54
C LYS A 92 -3.81 10.60 -5.56
N LEU A 93 -2.78 10.05 -4.93
CA LEU A 93 -1.43 10.63 -4.89
C LEU A 93 -0.62 10.35 -6.16
N HIS A 94 -1.12 9.48 -7.05
CA HIS A 94 -0.41 9.07 -8.26
C HIS A 94 -1.23 9.33 -9.55
N PRO A 95 -1.23 10.58 -10.07
CA PRO A 95 -2.03 10.97 -11.23
C PRO A 95 -1.81 10.09 -12.48
N LYS A 96 -0.58 9.59 -12.68
CA LYS A 96 -0.22 8.71 -13.80
C LYS A 96 -1.06 7.43 -13.85
N TYR A 97 -1.53 6.95 -12.70
CA TYR A 97 -2.30 5.71 -12.58
C TYR A 97 -3.79 5.96 -12.43
N GLN A 98 -4.29 7.19 -12.52
CA GLN A 98 -5.73 7.46 -12.50
C GLN A 98 -6.35 7.07 -13.86
N PRO A 99 -7.60 6.58 -13.89
CA PRO A 99 -8.32 6.41 -15.15
C PRO A 99 -8.38 7.78 -15.85
N LYS A 100 -8.08 7.80 -17.15
CA LYS A 100 -8.40 8.95 -17.98
C LYS A 100 -9.91 8.90 -18.20
N ASN A 101 -10.63 9.81 -17.56
CA ASN A 101 -12.04 10.04 -17.85
C ASN A 101 -12.22 10.46 -19.32
#